data_AF-A0A7J5YY12-F1
#
_entry.id   AF-A0A7J5YY12-F1
#
_cell.length_a   1.000
_cell.length_b   1.000
_cell.length_c   1.000
_cell.angle_alpha   90.00
_cell.angle_beta   90.00
_cell.angle_gamma   90.00
#
_symmetry.space_group_name_H-M   'P 1'
#
loop_
_entity.id
_entity.type
_entity.pdbx_description
1 polymer ?
#
loop_
_entity_poly.entity_id
_entity_poly.type
_entity_poly.pdbx_seq_one_letter_code
_entity_poly.pdbx_strand_id
1 'polypeptide(L)' 'MSWRHVFWCGGRRFESDLSAVKYLECSALTQRGLKTVFDEAIRAVLCPPPVKKRGKRCTMF' A
#
# COMPACT_ATOMS: atom_id res chain seq x y z
N MET A 1 27.45 -4.60 -13.41
CA MET A 1 26.63 -4.24 -12.22
C MET A 1 25.54 -5.27 -12.07
N SER A 2 25.61 -6.17 -11.08
CA SER A 2 24.58 -7.20 -10.89
C SER A 2 23.39 -6.62 -10.13
N TRP A 3 22.31 -6.29 -10.84
CA TRP A 3 21.02 -5.96 -10.23
C TRP A 3 20.42 -7.25 -9.67
N ARG A 4 20.76 -7.53 -8.40
CA ARG A 4 20.19 -8.63 -7.62
C ARG A 4 18.67 -8.52 -7.67
N HIS A 5 18.00 -9.52 -8.24
CA HIS A 5 16.54 -9.55 -8.30
C HIS A 5 15.97 -9.51 -6.87
N VAL A 6 15.45 -8.35 -6.44
CA VAL A 6 14.77 -8.19 -5.15
C VAL A 6 13.38 -8.80 -5.28
N PHE A 7 13.33 -10.13 -5.19
CA PHE A 7 12.10 -10.89 -5.36
C PHE A 7 11.13 -10.66 -4.19
N TRP A 8 9.84 -10.71 -4.47
CA TRP A 8 8.82 -9.82 -3.87
C TRP A 8 8.49 -10.05 -2.36
N CYS A 9 9.10 -11.05 -1.74
CA CYS A 9 8.66 -11.72 -0.50
C CYS A 9 8.44 -10.86 0.76
N GLY A 10 8.99 -9.64 0.84
CA GLY A 10 8.83 -8.76 2.01
C GLY A 10 7.64 -7.80 1.96
N GLY A 11 7.09 -7.54 0.77
CA GLY A 11 6.29 -6.35 0.49
C GLY A 11 5.01 -6.21 1.31
N ARG A 12 4.15 -7.24 1.30
CA ARG A 12 2.91 -7.28 2.09
C ARG A 12 3.10 -7.33 3.61
N ARG A 13 4.32 -7.55 4.11
CA ARG A 13 4.64 -7.41 5.54
C ARG A 13 4.91 -5.94 5.87
N PHE A 14 5.72 -5.28 5.05
CA PHE A 14 6.03 -3.85 5.15
C PHE A 14 4.79 -2.94 5.10
N GLU A 15 3.74 -3.36 4.37
CA GLU A 15 2.40 -2.73 4.42
C GLU A 15 1.87 -2.57 5.86
N SER A 16 2.01 -3.62 6.68
CA SER A 16 1.53 -3.63 8.06
C SER A 16 2.42 -2.80 9.00
N ASP A 17 3.74 -2.90 8.84
CA ASP A 17 4.71 -2.16 9.66
C ASP A 17 4.65 -0.64 9.41
N LEU A 18 4.38 -0.20 8.17
CA LEU A 18 4.26 1.22 7.81
C LEU A 18 2.82 1.76 7.82
N SER A 19 1.81 0.94 8.12
CA SER A 19 0.38 1.30 8.00
C SER A 19 0.03 1.86 6.60
N ALA A 20 0.59 1.27 5.55
CA ALA A 20 0.34 1.67 4.17
C ALA A 20 -1.11 1.37 3.74
N VAL A 21 -1.59 2.11 2.73
CA VAL A 21 -3.00 2.03 2.27
C VAL A 21 -3.23 0.77 1.42
N LYS A 22 -2.27 0.42 0.55
CA LYS A 22 -2.34 -0.69 -0.39
C LYS A 22 -0.98 -0.97 -1.04
N TYR A 23 -0.56 -2.22 -1.04
CA TYR A 23 0.70 -2.65 -1.64
C TYR A 23 0.50 -3.20 -3.06
N LEU A 24 1.36 -2.79 -4.00
CA LEU A 24 1.16 -3.01 -5.44
C LEU A 24 2.45 -3.43 -6.16
N GLU A 25 2.35 -4.49 -6.98
CA GLU A 25 3.46 -5.08 -7.73
C GLU A 25 3.52 -4.39 -9.12
N CYS A 26 4.58 -3.64 -9.42
CA CYS A 26 4.76 -2.99 -10.73
C CYS A 26 6.14 -3.20 -11.36
N SER A 27 6.19 -3.24 -12.69
CA SER A 27 7.41 -3.35 -13.50
C SER A 27 7.45 -2.24 -14.54
N ALA A 28 8.29 -1.23 -14.33
CA ALA A 28 8.40 -0.08 -15.24
C ALA A 28 8.79 -0.49 -16.66
N LEU A 29 9.73 -1.45 -16.80
CA LEU A 29 10.22 -1.95 -18.09
C LEU A 29 9.13 -2.64 -18.94
N THR A 30 8.16 -3.30 -18.30
CA THR A 30 7.08 -4.01 -18.99
C THR A 30 5.73 -3.29 -18.90
N GLN A 31 5.71 -2.10 -18.28
CA GLN A 31 4.53 -1.29 -17.92
C GLN A 31 3.46 -2.02 -17.08
N ARG A 32 3.70 -3.29 -16.67
CA ARG A 32 2.77 -4.09 -15.87
C ARG A 32 2.56 -3.47 -14.49
N GLY A 33 1.30 -3.33 -14.09
CA GLY A 33 0.88 -2.72 -12.82
C GLY A 33 1.01 -1.18 -12.77
N LEU A 34 1.62 -0.54 -13.76
CA LEU A 34 1.98 0.87 -13.70
C LEU A 34 0.75 1.81 -13.68
N LYS A 35 -0.24 1.58 -14.56
CA LYS A 35 -1.50 2.35 -14.56
C LYS A 35 -2.28 2.19 -13.25
N THR A 36 -2.31 0.99 -12.66
CA THR A 36 -3.00 0.73 -11.39
C THR A 36 -2.30 1.35 -10.19
N VAL A 37 -0.97 1.47 -10.19
CA VAL A 37 -0.24 2.23 -9.15
C VAL A 37 -0.64 3.70 -9.18
N PHE A 38 -0.73 4.33 -10.35
CA PHE A 38 -1.16 5.73 -10.46
C PHE A 38 -2.65 5.92 -10.09
N ASP A 39 -3.54 5.02 -10.53
CA ASP A 39 -4.97 5.10 -10.22
C ASP A 39 -5.23 4.99 -8.71
N GLU A 40 -4.63 3.99 -8.04
CA GLU A 40 -4.77 3.78 -6.60
C GLU A 40 -4.12 4.92 -5.78
N ALA A 41 -2.99 5.47 -6.23
CA ALA A 41 -2.36 6.63 -5.58
C ALA A 41 -3.25 7.88 -5.66
N ILE A 42 -3.85 8.16 -6.82
CA ILE A 42 -4.80 9.27 -6.98
C ILE A 42 -6.06 9.04 -6.14
N ARG A 43 -6.60 7.81 -6.13
CA ARG A 43 -7.75 7.43 -5.28
C ARG A 43 -7.45 7.58 -3.79
N ALA A 44 -6.25 7.22 -3.32
CA ALA A 44 -5.86 7.37 -1.92
C ALA A 44 -5.84 8.83 -1.45
N VAL A 45 -5.58 9.79 -2.35
CA VAL A 45 -5.62 11.23 -2.07
C VAL A 45 -7.04 11.78 -2.17
N LEU A 46 -7.78 11.47 -3.24
CA LEU A 46 -9.10 12.06 -3.52
C LEU A 46 -10.25 11.42 -2.76
N CYS A 47 -10.16 10.12 -2.49
CA CYS A 47 -11.20 9.31 -1.84
C CYS A 47 -10.53 8.39 -0.79
N PRO A 48 -9.95 8.97 0.28
CA PRO A 48 -9.31 8.18 1.33
C PRO A 48 -10.31 7.14 1.86
N PRO A 49 -9.97 5.83 1.86
CA PRO A 49 -10.88 4.80 2.34
C PRO A 49 -11.22 5.07 3.81
N PRO A 50 -12.44 4.72 4.28
CA PRO A 50 -12.85 4.95 5.66
C PRO A 50 -12.00 4.08 6.60
N VAL A 51 -10.87 4.64 7.03
CA VAL A 51 -9.99 4.05 8.04
C VAL A 51 -10.86 3.72 9.25
N LYS A 52 -10.92 2.43 9.60
CA LYS A 52 -11.69 1.94 10.74
C LYS A 52 -11.03 2.45 12.02
N LYS A 53 -11.32 3.70 12.38
CA LYS A 53 -10.98 4.32 13.66
C LYS A 53 -11.49 3.35 14.73
N ARG A 54 -10.58 2.59 15.35
CA ARG A 54 -10.92 1.69 16.45
C ARG A 54 -11.56 2.55 17.52
N GLY A 55 -12.88 2.43 17.68
CA GLY A 55 -13.65 3.33 18.53
C GLY A 55 -13.06 3.32 19.92
N LYS A 56 -12.58 4.48 20.40
CA LYS A 56 -12.11 4.63 21.77
C LYS A 56 -13.32 4.44 22.69
N ARG A 57 -13.54 3.20 23.14
CA ARG A 57 -14.48 2.91 24.23
C ARG A 57 -13.87 3.43 25.53
N CYS A 58 -13.96 4.74 25.72
CA CYS A 58 -13.83 5.37 27.03
C CYS A 58 -15.10 5.04 27.82
N THR A 59 -15.14 3.83 28.40
CA THR A 59 -16.11 3.48 29.44
C THR A 59 -15.69 4.19 30.73
N MET A 60 -16.20 5.40 30.92
CA MET A 60 -16.18 6.12 32.19
C MET A 60 -17.46 5.78 32.96
N PHE A 61 -17.50 4.59 33.56
CA PHE A 61 -18.35 4.17 34.69
C PHE A 61 -17.88 2.79 35.16
#